data_AF-A0AAU6HDX1-F1
#
_entry.id   AF-A0AAU6HDX1-F1
#
_cell.length_a   1.000
_cell.length_b   1.000
_cell.length_c   1.000
_cell.angle_alpha   90.00
_cell.angle_beta   90.00
_cell.angle_gamma   90.00
#
_symmetry.space_group_name_H-M   'P 1'
#
loop_
_entity.id
_entity.type
_entity.pdbx_description
1 polymer ?
#
loop_
_entity_poly.entity_id
_entity_poly.type
_entity_poly.pdbx_seq_one_letter_code
_entity_poly.pdbx_strand_id
1 'polypeptide(L)'
;MAKRVQWCGKKLIAGEGGIGWERQEDGKYQAELFGVTYELEKRRRSQAERGDSGWYLYSTGAPDGNFFGDQLGRVIGSFVAALQKQSS
;
A
#
# COMPACT_ATOMS: atom_id res chain seq x y z
N MET A 1 -6.96 -13.40 2.54
CA MET A 1 -6.75 -13.35 1.09
C MET A 1 -7.19 -11.97 0.62
N ALA A 2 -6.36 -11.24 -0.14
CA ALA A 2 -6.77 -9.92 -0.64
C ALA A 2 -7.90 -10.03 -1.67
N LYS A 3 -8.82 -9.07 -1.69
CA LYS A 3 -10.00 -9.07 -2.57
C LYS A 3 -10.10 -7.77 -3.35
N ARG A 4 -10.52 -7.86 -4.60
CA ARG A 4 -10.95 -6.67 -5.35
C ARG A 4 -12.30 -6.23 -4.80
N VAL A 5 -12.40 -4.97 -4.40
CA VAL A 5 -13.64 -4.38 -3.88
C VAL A 5 -13.91 -3.08 -4.62
N GLN A 6 -15.19 -2.76 -4.78
CA GLN A 6 -15.61 -1.46 -5.28
C GLN A 6 -16.24 -0.69 -4.13
N TRP A 7 -15.71 0.49 -3.83
CA TRP A 7 -16.17 1.33 -2.73
C TRP A 7 -16.24 2.77 -3.20
N CYS A 8 -17.37 3.45 -3.01
CA CYS A 8 -17.60 4.84 -3.45
C CYS A 8 -17.17 5.11 -4.91
N GLY A 9 -17.43 4.17 -5.82
CA GLY A 9 -17.05 4.27 -7.24
C GLY A 9 -15.58 3.96 -7.55
N LYS A 10 -14.73 3.78 -6.53
CA LYS A 10 -13.31 3.45 -6.68
C LYS A 10 -13.09 1.94 -6.71
N LYS A 11 -12.14 1.49 -7.54
CA LYS A 11 -11.69 0.09 -7.60
C LYS A 11 -10.50 -0.08 -6.68
N LEU A 12 -10.67 -0.85 -5.62
CA LEU A 12 -9.67 -1.06 -4.60
C LEU A 12 -9.24 -2.52 -4.54
N ILE A 13 -8.03 -2.74 -4.04
CA ILE A 13 -7.58 -4.06 -3.61
C ILE A 13 -7.49 -4.02 -2.09
N ALA A 14 -8.37 -4.75 -1.42
CA ALA A 14 -8.39 -4.83 0.03
C ALA A 14 -7.51 -5.99 0.52
N GLY A 15 -6.55 -5.70 1.40
CA GLY A 15 -5.77 -6.72 2.11
C GLY A 15 -6.59 -7.44 3.20
N GLU A 16 -5.98 -8.42 3.88
CA GLU A 16 -6.56 -8.93 5.13
C GLU A 16 -6.51 -7.82 6.18
N GLY A 17 -7.67 -7.28 6.57
CA GLY A 17 -7.78 -6.10 7.43
C GLY A 17 -8.73 -5.01 6.90
N GLY A 18 -9.26 -5.17 5.67
CA GLY A 18 -10.31 -4.29 5.13
C GLY A 18 -9.80 -2.95 4.57
N ILE A 19 -8.50 -2.68 4.67
CA ILE A 19 -7.88 -1.49 4.07
C ILE A 19 -7.84 -1.68 2.56
N GLY A 20 -8.61 -0.86 1.84
CA GLY A 20 -8.66 -0.83 0.39
C GLY A 20 -7.58 0.09 -0.20
N TRP A 21 -6.73 -0.48 -1.05
CA TRP A 21 -5.70 0.25 -1.78
C TRP A 21 -6.19 0.61 -3.18
N GLU A 22 -6.26 1.90 -3.48
CA GLU A 22 -6.58 2.45 -4.78
C GLU A 22 -5.32 2.54 -5.63
N ARG A 23 -5.36 2.02 -6.86
CA ARG A 23 -4.26 2.18 -7.80
C ARG A 23 -4.30 3.57 -8.43
N GLN A 24 -3.20 4.30 -8.30
CA GLN A 24 -3.01 5.62 -8.90
C GLN A 24 -2.45 5.49 -10.32
N GLU A 25 -2.58 6.55 -11.13
CA GLU A 25 -2.14 6.58 -12.52
C GLU A 25 -0.61 6.38 -12.67
N ASP A 26 0.16 6.85 -11.70
CA ASP A 26 1.63 6.71 -11.64
C ASP A 26 2.10 5.30 -11.24
N GLY A 27 1.17 4.37 -10.98
CA GLY A 27 1.46 3.00 -10.58
C GLY A 27 1.67 2.81 -9.07
N LYS A 28 1.55 3.86 -8.27
CA LYS A 28 1.47 3.76 -6.81
C LYS A 28 0.10 3.26 -6.37
N TYR A 29 0.02 2.88 -5.10
CA TYR A 29 -1.23 2.53 -4.45
C TYR A 29 -1.46 3.44 -3.26
N GLN A 30 -2.67 3.93 -3.08
CA GLN A 30 -3.02 4.84 -2.00
C GLN A 30 -4.13 4.24 -1.14
N ALA A 31 -4.04 4.41 0.17
CA ALA A 31 -5.12 4.13 1.10
C ALA A 31 -5.30 5.31 2.06
N GLU A 32 -6.53 5.70 2.33
CA GLU A 32 -6.84 6.72 3.35
C GLU A 32 -7.43 6.05 4.58
N LEU A 33 -6.85 6.33 5.74
CA LEU A 33 -7.32 5.82 7.02
C LEU A 33 -7.26 6.93 8.05
N PHE A 34 -8.39 7.25 8.66
CA PHE A 34 -8.48 8.23 9.76
C PHE A 34 -7.83 9.60 9.44
N GLY A 35 -7.95 10.06 8.19
CA GLY A 35 -7.36 11.34 7.73
C GLY A 35 -5.87 11.26 7.37
N VAL A 36 -5.25 10.08 7.46
CA VAL A 36 -3.89 9.81 7.03
C VAL A 36 -3.89 9.16 5.66
N THR A 37 -3.08 9.68 4.76
CA THR A 37 -2.85 9.10 3.44
C THR A 37 -1.63 8.20 3.49
N TYR A 38 -1.81 6.95 3.10
CA TYR A 38 -0.75 5.97 2.94
C TYR A 38 -0.48 5.73 1.46
N GLU A 39 0.76 5.88 1.03
CA GLU A 39 1.21 5.58 -0.32
C GLU A 39 2.13 4.36 -0.32
N LEU A 40 1.83 3.38 -1.15
CA LEU A 40 2.65 2.21 -1.39
C LEU A 40 3.22 2.26 -2.81
N GLU A 41 4.54 2.27 -2.90
CA GLU A 41 5.27 2.34 -4.16
C GLU A 41 6.15 1.11 -4.34
N LYS A 42 6.13 0.51 -5.54
CA LYS A 42 7.10 -0.52 -5.93
C LYS A 42 8.32 0.17 -6.54
N ARG A 43 9.40 0.32 -5.77
CA ARG A 43 10.63 0.91 -6.30
C ARG A 43 11.54 -0.15 -6.92
N ARG A 44 12.06 0.16 -8.12
CA ARG A 44 13.24 -0.51 -8.67
C ARG A 44 14.48 0.13 -8.03
N ARG A 45 15.50 -0.68 -7.73
CA ARG A 45 16.80 -0.21 -7.20
C ARG A 45 17.27 1.03 -7.96
N SER A 46 17.51 2.12 -7.26
CA SER A 46 18.46 3.12 -7.73
C SER A 46 19.86 2.65 -7.32
N GLN A 47 20.89 2.89 -8.14
CA GLN A 47 22.26 2.44 -7.86
C GLN A 47 22.85 3.10 -6.59
N ALA A 48 22.22 4.18 -6.10
CA ALA A 48 22.65 4.97 -4.96
C ALA A 48 22.02 4.56 -3.61
N GLU A 49 20.88 3.87 -3.61
CA GLU A 49 20.22 3.44 -2.38
C GLU A 49 20.63 2.00 -2.03
N ARG A 50 21.31 1.80 -0.89
CA ARG A 50 21.62 0.49 -0.31
C ARG A 50 20.37 -0.20 0.28
N GLY A 51 19.23 -0.11 -0.39
CA GLY A 51 17.99 -0.77 -0.02
C GLY A 51 17.69 -1.96 -0.94
N ASP A 52 17.01 -2.98 -0.41
CA ASP A 52 16.52 -4.08 -1.22
C ASP A 52 15.40 -3.60 -2.16
N SER A 53 15.34 -4.16 -3.37
CA SER A 53 14.18 -3.99 -4.24
C SER A 53 12.94 -4.47 -3.50
N GLY A 54 11.91 -3.62 -3.40
CA GLY A 54 10.79 -3.92 -2.52
C GLY A 54 9.61 -2.97 -2.68
N TRP A 55 8.59 -3.22 -1.88
CA TRP A 55 7.46 -2.32 -1.69
C TRP A 55 7.76 -1.40 -0.53
N TYR A 56 7.60 -0.10 -0.76
CA TYR A 56 7.88 0.94 0.23
C TYR A 56 6.57 1.61 0.63
N LEU A 57 6.37 1.77 1.93
CA LEU A 57 5.22 2.45 2.51
C LEU A 57 5.61 3.84 2.98
N TYR A 58 4.89 4.83 2.51
CA TYR A 58 4.95 6.22 2.95
C TYR A 58 3.63 6.62 3.57
N SER A 59 3.64 7.57 4.49
CA SER A 59 2.41 8.14 5.06
C SER A 59 2.53 9.65 5.18
N THR A 60 1.45 10.37 4.87
CA THR A 60 1.34 11.82 4.99
C THR A 60 0.06 12.20 5.73
N GLY A 61 0.10 13.31 6.47
CA GLY A 61 -1.07 13.83 7.20
C GLY A 61 -1.32 13.21 8.58
N ALA A 62 -0.40 12.41 9.13
CA ALA A 62 -0.50 11.95 10.51
C ALA A 62 -0.28 13.13 11.49
N PRO A 63 -1.29 13.53 12.30
CA PRO A 63 -1.19 14.71 13.17
C PRO A 63 -0.08 14.60 14.22
N ASP A 64 0.27 13.37 14.62
CA ASP A 64 1.23 13.12 15.69
C ASP A 64 2.56 12.52 15.17
N GLY A 65 2.75 12.43 13.85
CA GLY A 65 3.86 11.67 13.26
C GLY A 65 3.81 10.16 13.54
N ASN A 66 2.74 9.66 14.16
CA ASN A 66 2.55 8.25 14.47
C ASN A 66 2.37 7.45 13.18
N PHE A 67 3.43 6.73 12.81
CA PHE A 67 3.40 5.73 11.76
C PHE A 67 2.77 4.45 12.34
N PHE A 68 1.56 4.09 11.90
CA PHE A 68 0.91 2.80 12.21
C PHE A 68 1.59 1.60 11.51
N GLY A 69 2.93 1.61 11.46
CA GLY A 69 3.75 0.73 10.63
C GLY A 69 3.62 -0.75 10.96
N ASP A 70 3.47 -1.12 12.24
CA ASP A 70 3.41 -2.54 12.65
C ASP A 70 2.10 -3.21 12.24
N GLN A 71 0.97 -2.51 12.42
CA GLN A 71 -0.34 -3.02 11.98
C GLN A 71 -0.44 -2.99 10.46
N LEU A 72 0.05 -1.93 9.83
CA LEU A 72 0.05 -1.79 8.37
C LEU A 72 1.03 -2.75 7.69
N GLY A 73 2.14 -3.12 8.33
CA GLY A 73 3.12 -4.06 7.78
C GLY A 73 2.52 -5.43 7.49
N ARG A 74 1.67 -5.96 8.38
CA ARG A 74 0.92 -7.21 8.14
C ARG A 74 -0.08 -7.07 7.00
N VAL A 75 -0.81 -5.97 6.96
CA VAL A 75 -1.82 -5.71 5.92
C VAL A 75 -1.15 -5.55 4.55
N ILE A 76 -0.04 -4.82 4.49
CA ILE A 76 0.77 -4.58 3.28
C ILE A 76 1.40 -5.87 2.80
N GLY A 77 1.93 -6.71 3.68
CA GLY A 77 2.45 -8.03 3.30
C GLY A 77 1.40 -8.87 2.56
N SER A 78 0.16 -8.91 3.07
CA SER A 78 -0.94 -9.63 2.43
C SER A 78 -1.34 -9.02 1.08
N PHE A 79 -1.27 -7.68 0.97
CA PHE A 79 -1.57 -6.94 -0.25
C PHE A 79 -0.50 -7.15 -1.32
N VAL A 80 0.78 -7.04 -0.97
CA VAL A 80 1.93 -7.27 -1.84
C VAL A 80 1.92 -8.70 -2.39
N ALA A 81 1.66 -9.70 -1.55
CA ALA A 81 1.55 -11.08 -2.00
C ALA A 81 0.42 -11.26 -3.02
N ALA A 82 -0.69 -10.52 -2.88
CA ALA A 82 -1.78 -10.54 -3.84
C ALA A 82 -1.45 -9.82 -5.15
N LEU A 83 -0.62 -8.78 -5.13
CA LEU A 83 -0.11 -8.13 -6.35
C LEU A 83 0.84 -9.06 -7.11
N GLN A 84 1.70 -9.79 -6.41
CA GLN A 84 2.63 -10.76 -7.02
C GLN A 84 1.88 -11.89 -7.72
N LYS A 85 0.85 -12.47 -7.09
CA LYS A 85 0.00 -13.51 -7.69
C LYS A 85 -0.77 -13.05 -8.93
N GLN A 86 -0.97 -11.75 -9.13
CA GLN A 86 -1.67 -11.20 -10.30
C GLN A 86 -0.73 -10.96 -11.49
N SER A 87 0.58 -11.00 -11.28
CA SER A 87 1.59 -10.77 -12.33
C SER A 87 2.20 -12.07 -12.87
N SER A 88 1.74 -13.23 -12.39
CA SER A 88 2.12 -14.59 -12.85
C SER A 88 0.98 -15.20 -13.64
#